data_AF-A0A3P7W4T1-F1
#
_entry.id   AF-A0A3P7W4T1-F1
#
_cell.length_a   1.000
_cell.length_b   1.000
_cell.length_c   1.000
_cell.angle_alpha   90.00
_cell.angle_beta   90.00
_cell.angle_gamma   90.00
#
_symmetry.space_group_name_H-M   'P 1'
#
loop_
_entity.id
_entity.type
_entity.pdbx_description
1 polymer ?
#
loop_
_entity_poly.entity_id
_entity_poly.type
_entity_poly.pdbx_seq_one_letter_code
_entity_poly.pdbx_strand_id
1 'polypeptide(L)' 'MPDVVTSASVSDDKLATLQGSNVIRVYAGAEVVLEAKMKSDSQCGSPASICYLPLNNAYLIGSNQGSMRLMC' A
#
# COMPACT_ATOMS: atom_id res chain seq x y z
N MET A 1 -8.99 10.62 -15.10
CA MET A 1 -9.25 9.18 -14.87
C MET A 1 -9.10 8.91 -13.38
N PRO A 2 -9.97 8.09 -12.77
CA PRO A 2 -9.79 7.66 -11.39
C PRO A 2 -8.50 6.82 -11.26
N ASP A 3 -7.83 6.94 -10.11
CA ASP A 3 -6.59 6.21 -9.82
C ASP A 3 -6.89 4.73 -9.59
N VAL A 4 -6.21 3.85 -10.34
CA VAL A 4 -6.51 2.41 -10.37
C VAL A 4 -5.87 1.73 -9.16
N VAL A 5 -6.63 0.89 -8.46
CA VAL A 5 -6.11 0.00 -7.43
C VAL A 5 -5.32 -1.13 -8.09
N THR A 6 -4.04 -1.25 -7.78
CA THR A 6 -3.14 -2.26 -8.34
C THR A 6 -2.97 -3.46 -7.42
N SER A 7 -3.15 -3.27 -6.11
CA SER A 7 -3.06 -4.34 -5.11
C SER A 7 -3.85 -4.00 -3.85
N ALA A 8 -4.20 -5.02 -3.08
CA ALA A 8 -4.89 -4.85 -1.81
C ALA A 8 -4.52 -5.94 -0.81
N SER A 9 -4.61 -5.63 0.48
CA SER A 9 -4.38 -6.54 1.60
C SER A 9 -5.44 -6.30 2.67
N VAL A 10 -6.02 -7.38 3.19
CA VAL A 10 -7.02 -7.34 4.25
C VAL A 10 -6.37 -7.75 5.56
N SER A 11 -6.72 -7.07 6.64
CA SER A 11 -6.27 -7.38 7.99
C SER A 11 -7.31 -6.99 9.02
N ASP A 12 -7.73 -7.92 9.87
CA ASP A 12 -8.75 -7.71 10.90
C ASP A 12 -10.01 -7.00 10.32
N ASP A 13 -10.19 -5.72 10.65
CA ASP A 13 -11.27 -4.84 10.23
C ASP A 13 -10.88 -3.80 9.15
N LYS A 14 -9.65 -3.90 8.64
CA LYS A 14 -9.05 -2.95 7.70
C LYS A 14 -8.80 -3.56 6.33
N LEU A 15 -8.96 -2.70 5.32
CA LEU A 15 -8.54 -2.96 3.95
C LEU A 15 -7.46 -1.93 3.59
N ALA A 16 -6.26 -2.41 3.27
CA ALA A 16 -5.23 -1.59 2.67
C ALA A 16 -5.23 -1.77 1.16
N THR A 17 -5.16 -0.67 0.42
CA THR A 17 -5.09 -0.66 -1.03
C THR A 17 -3.88 0.13 -1.48
N LEU A 18 -3.28 -0.32 -2.57
CA LEU A 18 -2.21 0.34 -3.28
C LEU A 18 -2.75 0.83 -4.60
N GLN A 19 -2.59 2.12 -4.87
CA GLN A 19 -2.99 2.73 -6.13
C GLN A 19 -1.79 2.97 -7.06
N GLY A 20 -2.06 3.04 -8.36
CA GLY A 20 -1.06 3.26 -9.40
C GLY A 20 -0.28 4.57 -9.28
N SER A 21 -0.83 5.58 -8.60
CA SER A 21 -0.13 6.85 -8.31
C SER A 21 0.82 6.81 -7.10
N ASN A 22 1.21 5.60 -6.65
CA ASN A 22 2.02 5.33 -5.47
C ASN A 22 1.34 5.80 -4.17
N VAL A 23 0.00 5.76 -4.14
CA VAL A 23 -0.78 6.07 -2.95
C VAL A 23 -1.12 4.75 -2.25
N ILE A 24 -1.11 4.79 -0.92
CA ILE A 24 -1.65 3.74 -0.07
C ILE A 24 -2.83 4.35 0.66
N ARG A 25 -3.97 3.65 0.63
CA ARG A 25 -5.14 3.97 1.46
C ARG A 25 -5.49 2.82 2.36
N VAL A 26 -5.80 3.11 3.61
CA VAL A 26 -6.34 2.16 4.58
C VAL A 26 -7.75 2.56 4.89
N TYR A 27 -8.65 1.59 4.79
CA TYR A 27 -10.07 1.73 5.08
C TYR A 27 -10.41 0.96 6.34
N ALA A 28 -11.28 1.52 7.18
CA ALA A 28 -11.99 0.80 8.23
C ALA A 28 -13.49 0.87 7.91
N GLY A 29 -14.06 -0.24 7.43
CA GLY A 29 -15.38 -0.24 6.81
C GLY A 29 -15.42 0.62 5.53
N ALA A 30 -16.31 1.63 5.50
CA ALA A 30 -16.47 2.54 4.36
C ALA A 30 -15.59 3.80 4.43
N GLU A 31 -14.92 4.03 5.57
CA GLU A 31 -14.16 5.25 5.82
C GLU A 31 -12.67 5.07 5.53
N VAL A 32 -12.04 6.07 4.92
CA VAL A 32 -10.58 6.14 4.78
C VAL A 32 -9.99 6.63 6.10
N VAL A 33 -9.22 5.79 6.78
CA VAL A 33 -8.56 6.13 8.05
C VAL A 33 -7.09 6.52 7.87
N LEU A 34 -6.49 6.17 6.74
CA LEU A 34 -5.14 6.59 6.38
C LEU A 34 -5.01 6.75 4.87
N GLU A 35 -4.36 7.82 4.44
CA GLU A 35 -3.91 8.03 3.06
C GLU A 35 -2.46 8.53 3.07
N ALA A 36 -1.58 7.86 2.34
CA ALA A 36 -0.17 8.22 2.27
C ALA A 36 0.34 8.08 0.83
N LYS A 37 1.08 9.08 0.35
CA LYS A 37 1.76 9.03 -0.95
C LYS A 37 3.22 8.67 -0.78
N MET A 38 3.65 7.57 -1.37
CA MET A 38 5.04 7.14 -1.37
C MET A 38 5.84 8.03 -2.34
N LYS A 39 6.97 8.58 -1.86
CA LYS A 39 7.86 9.37 -2.72
C LYS A 39 8.56 8.46 -3.74
N SER A 40 8.68 8.90 -4.99
CA SER A 40 9.21 8.11 -6.10
C SER A 40 10.71 7.84 -6.03
N ASP A 41 11.47 8.70 -5.35
CA ASP A 41 12.92 8.56 -5.11
C ASP A 41 13.25 7.44 -4.11
N SER A 42 12.23 6.95 -3.40
CA SER A 42 12.45 6.18 -2.20
C SER A 42 12.37 4.66 -2.47
N GLN A 43 11.85 4.22 -3.63
CA GLN A 43 11.80 2.81 -4.03
C GLN A 43 12.08 2.67 -5.54
N CYS A 44 12.89 1.68 -5.93
CA CYS A 44 13.13 1.38 -7.34
C CYS A 44 11.88 0.77 -7.99
N GLY A 45 11.40 1.40 -9.06
CA GLY A 45 10.22 0.95 -9.80
C GLY A 45 8.91 1.37 -9.14
N SER A 46 7.80 0.95 -9.74
CA SER A 46 6.46 1.24 -9.25
C SER A 46 6.01 0.16 -8.26
N PRO A 47 5.42 0.54 -7.12
CA PRO A 47 4.70 -0.38 -6.24
C PRO A 47 3.69 -1.23 -7.02
N ALA A 48 3.71 -2.53 -6.77
CA ALA A 48 2.91 -3.53 -7.48
C ALA A 48 2.16 -4.48 -6.55
N SER A 49 2.65 -4.67 -5.32
CA SER A 49 2.02 -5.52 -4.31
C SER A 49 2.06 -4.89 -2.93
N ILE A 50 1.05 -5.18 -2.10
CA ILE A 50 1.00 -4.79 -0.69
C ILE A 50 0.59 -5.97 0.18
N CYS A 51 1.21 -6.11 1.35
CA CYS A 51 0.88 -7.11 2.35
C CYS A 51 0.96 -6.48 3.74
N TYR A 52 -0.10 -6.62 4.53
CA TYR A 52 -0.08 -6.21 5.93
C TYR A 52 0.61 -7.25 6.82
N LEU A 53 1.48 -6.78 7.71
CA LEU A 53 2.20 -7.59 8.69
C LEU A 53 1.63 -7.32 10.10
N PRO A 54 0.74 -8.19 10.61
CA PRO A 54 -0.05 -7.91 11.82
C PRO A 54 0.80 -7.79 13.09
N LEU A 55 1.90 -8.53 13.17
CA LEU A 55 2.79 -8.51 14.34
C LEU A 55 3.53 -7.18 14.51
N ASN A 56 3.68 -6.42 13.43
CA ASN A 56 4.46 -5.19 13.39
C ASN A 56 3.62 -3.95 13.10
N ASN A 57 2.31 -4.12 12.85
CA ASN A 57 1.41 -3.07 12.34
C ASN A 57 2.05 -2.31 11.16
N ALA A 58 2.61 -3.07 10.21
CA ALA A 58 3.40 -2.54 9.12
C ALA A 58 2.92 -3.07 7.76
N TYR A 59 3.26 -2.36 6.69
CA TYR A 59 2.96 -2.74 5.31
C TYR A 59 4.23 -3.09 4.57
N LEU A 60 4.27 -4.28 3.98
CA LEU A 60 5.31 -4.69 3.04
C LEU A 60 4.85 -4.39 1.61
N ILE A 61 5.64 -3.63 0.87
CA ILE A 61 5.33 -3.17 -0.48
C ILE A 61 6.39 -3.68 -1.46
N GLY A 62 5.97 -4.48 -2.42
CA GLY A 62 6.83 -4.97 -3.50
C GLY A 62 6.70 -4.10 -4.74
N SER A 63 7.80 -3.88 -5.47
CA SER A 63 7.79 -3.17 -6.76
C SER A 63 7.88 -4.12 -7.96
N ASN A 64 7.51 -3.61 -9.13
CA ASN A 64 7.69 -4.29 -10.41
C ASN A 64 9.17 -4.46 -10.84
N GLN A 65 10.13 -3.94 -10.07
CA GLN A 65 11.56 -4.10 -10.29
C GLN A 65 12.23 -4.98 -9.22
N GLY A 66 11.43 -5.73 -8.45
CA GLY A 66 11.94 -6.69 -7.47
C GLY A 66 12.45 -6.07 -6.17
N SER A 67 12.20 -4.78 -5.92
CA SER A 67 12.51 -4.16 -4.63
C SER A 67 11.38 -4.40 -3.63
N MET A 68 11.72 -4.51 -2.35
CA MET A 68 10.76 -4.60 -1.25
C MET A 68 11.01 -3.47 -0.26
N ARG A 69 9.93 -2.96 0.30
CA ARG A 69 9.94 -1.90 1.32
C ARG A 69 9.02 -2.26 2.46
N LEU A 70 9.50 -2.06 3.68
CA LEU A 70 8.66 -2.05 4.87
C LEU A 70 8.27 -0.61 5.21
N MET A 71 7.00 -0.37 5.48
CA MET A 71 6.44 0.91 5.92
C MET A 71 5.70 0.71 7.24
N CYS A 72 6.04 1.52 8.25
CA CYS A 72 5.45 1.51 9.59
C CYS A 72 4.81 2.85 9.94
#